data_AF-A0A1H9F3J7-F1
#
_entry.id   AF-A0A1H9F3J7-F1
#
_cell.length_a   1.000
_cell.length_b   1.000
_cell.length_c   1.000
_cell.angle_alpha   90.00
_cell.angle_beta   90.00
_cell.angle_gamma   90.00
#
_symmetry.space_group_name_H-M   'P 1'
#
loop_
_entity.id
_entity.type
_entity.pdbx_description
1 polymer ?
#
loop_
_entity_poly.entity_id
_entity_poly.type
_entity_poly.pdbx_seq_one_letter_code
_entity_poly.pdbx_strand_id
1 'polypeptide(L)' 'MTRMMIEVTNEETLNLIRSLEALQLLRVVTEPSEPLQIDESWVGSISKKTGEAMLAHVEESKNEWDRNF' A
#
# COMPACT_ATOMS: atom_id res chain seq x y z
N MET A 1 16.19 -14.40 -24.27
CA MET A 1 14.94 -13.74 -23.86
C MET A 1 14.95 -12.32 -24.41
N THR A 2 13.93 -11.94 -25.17
CA THR A 2 13.83 -10.60 -25.77
C THR A 2 12.95 -9.73 -24.86
N ARG A 3 13.41 -8.52 -24.56
CA ARG A 3 12.63 -7.54 -23.79
C ARG A 3 12.17 -6.44 -24.73
N MET A 4 10.91 -6.06 -24.61
CA MET A 4 10.35 -4.91 -25.30
C MET A 4 9.68 -3.99 -24.29
N MET A 5 9.85 -2.69 -24.50
CA MET A 5 9.13 -1.67 -23.75
C MET A 5 7.87 -1.32 -24.53
N ILE A 6 6.73 -1.26 -23.84
CA ILE A 6 5.43 -0.95 -24.44
C ILE A 6 4.86 0.22 -23.65
N GLU A 7 4.45 1.27 -24.36
CA GLU A 7 3.70 2.37 -23.77
C GLU A 7 2.20 2.06 -23.87
N VAL A 8 1.50 2.12 -22.74
CA VAL A 8 0.05 1.90 -22.69
C VAL A 8 -0.65 3.23 -22.91
N THR A 9 -1.40 3.35 -24.01
CA THR A 9 -2.05 4.61 -24.43
C THR A 9 -3.52 4.73 -24.04
N ASN A 10 -4.13 3.63 -23.58
CA ASN A 10 -5.54 3.57 -23.17
C ASN A 10 -5.70 2.55 -22.02
N GLU A 11 -6.54 2.86 -21.04
CA GLU A 11 -6.90 1.99 -19.91
C GLU A 11 -7.46 0.62 -20.34
N GLU A 12 -8.18 0.52 -21.46
CA GLU A 12 -8.68 -0.77 -21.95
C GLU A 12 -7.54 -1.76 -22.26
N THR A 13 -6.38 -1.24 -22.66
CA THR A 13 -5.19 -2.03 -22.99
C THR A 13 -4.58 -2.68 -21.76
N LEU A 14 -4.73 -2.08 -20.57
CA LEU A 14 -4.25 -2.66 -19.30
C LEU A 14 -4.96 -3.99 -19.00
N ASN A 15 -6.26 -4.06 -19.24
CA ASN A 15 -7.04 -5.29 -19.02
C ASN A 15 -6.62 -6.40 -19.98
N LEU A 16 -6.32 -6.04 -21.24
CA LEU A 16 -5.80 -6.97 -22.23
C LEU A 16 -4.42 -7.52 -21.81
N ILE A 17 -3.51 -6.64 -21.38
CA ILE A 17 -2.16 -7.04 -20.94
C ILE A 17 -2.25 -7.99 -19.73
N ARG A 18 -3.12 -7.70 -18.76
CA ARG A 18 -3.37 -8.61 -17.62
C ARG A 18 -3.90 -9.97 -18.05
N SER A 19 -4.77 -9.99 -19.06
CA SER A 19 -5.30 -11.24 -19.62
C SER A 19 -4.22 -12.07 -20.31
N LEU A 20 -3.31 -11.43 -21.04
CA LEU A 20 -2.17 -12.09 -21.67
C LEU A 20 -1.14 -12.61 -20.65
N GLU A 21 -0.98 -11.91 -19.52
CA GLU A 21 -0.17 -12.39 -18.39
C GLU A 21 -0.79 -13.63 -17.74
N ALA A 22 -2.11 -13.67 -17.55
CA ALA A 22 -2.82 -14.85 -17.03
C ALA A 22 -2.66 -16.09 -17.93
N LEU A 23 -2.51 -15.89 -19.24
CA LEU A 23 -2.20 -16.93 -20.22
C LEU A 23 -0.70 -17.28 -20.31
N GLN A 24 0.14 -16.64 -19.48
CA GLN A 24 1.59 -16.84 -19.44
C GLN A 24 2.31 -16.51 -20.76
N LEU A 25 1.71 -15.67 -21.61
CA LEU A 25 2.29 -15.25 -22.90
C LEU A 25 3.27 -14.08 -22.75
N LEU A 26 3.06 -13.27 -21.72
CA LEU A 26 3.93 -12.15 -21.35
C LEU A 26 4.04 -12.05 -19.84
N ARG A 27 5.06 -11.33 -19.37
CA ARG A 27 5.26 -11.02 -17.96
C ARG A 27 5.37 -9.52 -17.82
N VAL A 28 4.52 -8.92 -16.99
CA VAL A 28 4.63 -7.49 -16.69
C VAL A 28 5.75 -7.31 -15.67
N VAL A 29 6.74 -6.49 -16.03
CA VAL A 29 7.85 -6.13 -15.14
C VAL A 29 7.59 -4.71 -14.69
N THR A 30 7.05 -4.55 -13.48
CA THR A 30 6.95 -3.25 -12.83
C THR A 30 8.27 -2.96 -12.12
N GLU A 31 8.83 -1.77 -12.34
CA GLU A 31 9.95 -1.32 -11.52
C GLU A 31 9.47 -1.26 -10.05
N PRO A 32 10.24 -1.80 -9.10
CA PRO A 32 9.91 -1.65 -7.69
C PRO A 32 9.90 -0.16 -7.37
N SER A 33 8.75 0.36 -6.94
CA SER A 33 8.69 1.72 -6.40
C SER A 33 9.72 1.82 -5.27
N GLU A 34 10.56 2.85 -5.31
CA GLU A 34 11.53 3.07 -4.24
C GLU A 34 10.81 3.05 -2.88
N PRO A 35 11.33 2.31 -1.88
CA PRO A 35 10.71 2.29 -0.57
C PRO A 35 10.71 3.73 -0.04
N LEU A 36 9.52 4.21 0.34
CA LEU A 36 9.36 5.49 1.03
C LEU A 36 10.35 5.53 2.21
N GLN A 37 11.34 6.41 2.13
CA GLN A 37 12.27 6.63 3.23
C GLN A 37 11.46 7.18 4.40
N ILE A 38 11.29 6.36 5.44
CA ILE A 38 10.64 6.78 6.67
C ILE A 38 11.57 7.83 7.29
N ASP A 39 11.11 9.07 7.32
CA ASP A 39 11.84 10.19 7.91
C ASP A 39 12.09 9.90 9.40
N GLU A 40 13.35 9.66 9.76
CA GLU A 40 13.78 9.32 11.11
C GLU A 40 13.46 10.44 12.12
N SER A 41 13.14 11.65 11.65
CA SER A 41 12.77 12.80 12.48
C SER A 41 11.57 12.53 13.40
N TRP A 42 10.72 11.56 13.06
CA TRP A 42 9.53 11.22 13.83
C TRP A 42 9.76 10.12 14.87
N VAL A 43 10.90 9.43 14.85
CA VAL A 43 11.21 8.33 15.77
C VAL A 43 11.42 8.90 17.18
N GLY A 44 10.51 8.58 18.10
CA GLY A 44 10.55 9.08 19.48
C GLY A 44 10.01 10.50 19.67
N SER A 45 9.38 11.08 18.63
CA SER A 45 8.77 12.43 18.70
C SER A 45 7.60 12.54 19.69
N ILE A 46 7.00 11.41 20.09
CA ILE A 46 5.88 11.35 21.02
C ILE A 46 6.35 10.82 22.38
N SER A 47 6.01 11.55 23.44
CA SER A 47 6.29 11.09 24.82
C SER A 47 5.53 9.80 25.14
N LYS A 48 6.13 8.93 25.96
CA LYS A 48 5.48 7.67 26.39
C LYS A 48 4.07 7.89 26.95
N LYS A 49 3.90 8.94 27.76
CA LYS A 49 2.61 9.32 28.35
C LYS A 49 1.56 9.69 27.28
N THR A 50 1.97 10.43 26.26
CA THR A 50 1.08 10.81 25.15
C THR A 50 0.70 9.58 24.32
N GLY A 51 1.64 8.67 24.07
CA GLY A 51 1.36 7.41 23.39
C GLY A 51 0.38 6.53 24.16
N GLU A 52 0.55 6.40 25.48
CA GLU A 52 -0.37 5.65 26.35
C GLU A 52 -1.78 6.26 26.33
N ALA A 53 -1.91 7.59 26.36
CA ALA A 53 -3.21 8.26 26.27
C ALA A 53 -3.90 8.04 24.92
N MET A 54 -3.15 8.07 23.81
CA MET A 54 -3.69 7.78 22.47
C MET A 54 -4.18 6.34 22.36
N LEU A 55 -3.41 5.37 22.86
CA LEU A 55 -3.81 3.96 22.88
C LEU A 55 -5.08 3.74 23.72
N ALA A 56 -5.17 4.39 24.88
CA ALA A 56 -6.36 4.33 25.73
C ALA A 56 -7.60 4.86 25.00
N HIS A 57 -7.47 5.96 24.27
CA HIS A 57 -8.57 6.53 23.49
C HIS A 57 -9.04 5.62 22.35
N VAL A 58 -8.09 4.97 21.65
CA VAL A 58 -8.42 3.98 20.61
C VAL A 58 -9.21 2.81 21.20
N GLU A 59 -8.82 2.34 22.38
CA GLU A 59 -9.50 1.23 23.05
C GLU A 59 -10.91 1.63 23.51
N GLU A 60 -11.09 2.84 24.00
CA GLU A 60 -12.40 3.40 24.33
C GLU A 60 -13.31 3.46 23.09
N SER A 61 -12.81 3.98 21.96
CA SER A 61 -13.58 4.04 20.71
C SER A 61 -14.01 2.65 20.20
N LYS A 62 -13.15 1.63 20.33
CA LYS A 62 -13.51 0.24 19.98
C LYS A 62 -14.63 -0.29 20.87
N ASN A 63 -14.50 -0.09 22.18
CA ASN A 63 -15.52 -0.51 23.14
C ASN A 63 -16.85 0.20 22.90
N GLU A 64 -16.85 1.46 22.45
CA GLU A 64 -18.06 2.17 22.05
C GLU A 64 -18.68 1.58 20.78
N TRP A 65 -17.87 1.17 19.80
CA TRP A 65 -18.36 0.52 18.59
C TRP A 65 -18.99 -0.85 18.90
N ASP A 66 -18.35 -1.65 19.76
CA ASP A 66 -18.85 -2.96 20.18
C ASP A 66 -20.14 -2.87 21.03
N ARG A 67 -20.39 -1.73 21.70
CA ARG A 67 -21.63 -1.51 22.47
C ARG A 67 -22.81 -1.08 21.61
N ASN A 68 -22.55 -0.54 20.42
CA ASN A 68 -23.55 0.04 19.54
C ASN A 68 -23.94 -0.87 18.36
N PHE A 69 -23.40 -2.10 18.32
CA PHE A 69 -23.74 -3.20 17.41
C PHE A 69 -24.03 -4.48 18.20
#